data_AF-A0A0F9GUP3-F1
#
_entry.id   AF-A0A0F9GUP3-F1
#
_cell.length_a   1.000
_cell.length_b   1.000
_cell.length_c   1.000
_cell.angle_alpha   90.00
_cell.angle_beta   90.00
_cell.angle_gamma   90.00
#
_symmetry.space_group_name_H-M   'P 1'
#
loop_
_entity.id
_entity.type
_entity.pdbx_description
1 polymer ?
#
loop_
_entity_poly.entity_id
_entity_poly.type
_entity_poly.pdbx_seq_one_letter_code
_entity_poly.pdbx_strand_id
1 'polypeptide(L)'
;MLLVYLPTLADGIYPSKEAIQKEINGKEITIQLDDDHFINRIVEFIMQKSKSKTYNKIVGSHLRFIEDRLNSILGGSHKGTHKDIIDREEANRIVVYTYLLIGDILALV
;
A
#
# COMPACT_ATOMS: atom_id res chain seq x y z
N MET A 1 12.33 7.01 -5.88
CA MET A 1 13.14 6.18 -4.96
C MET A 1 12.32 5.48 -3.89
N LEU A 2 11.25 6.06 -3.32
CA LEU A 2 10.42 5.41 -2.28
C LEU A 2 9.39 4.40 -2.80
N LEU A 3 8.85 4.62 -4.00
CA LEU A 3 7.88 3.72 -4.65
C LEU A 3 8.42 2.31 -4.98
N VAL A 4 9.74 2.08 -4.89
CA VAL A 4 10.36 0.80 -5.28
C VAL A 4 10.17 -0.28 -4.20
N TYR A 5 9.96 0.10 -2.93
CA TYR A 5 9.98 -0.86 -1.83
C TYR A 5 8.66 -1.59 -1.62
N LEU A 6 7.51 -0.99 -1.89
CA LEU A 6 6.22 -1.65 -1.66
C LEU A 6 5.93 -2.78 -2.67
N PRO A 7 6.22 -2.65 -3.97
CA PRO A 7 6.16 -3.79 -4.90
C PRO A 7 7.13 -4.89 -4.50
N THR A 8 8.38 -4.54 -4.17
CA THR A 8 9.40 -5.52 -3.71
C THR A 8 8.96 -6.25 -2.44
N LEU A 9 8.36 -5.53 -1.48
CA LEU A 9 7.77 -6.12 -0.28
C LEU A 9 6.64 -7.08 -0.66
N ALA A 10 5.72 -6.65 -1.52
CA ALA A 10 4.61 -7.47 -1.98
C ALA A 10 5.13 -8.76 -2.62
N ASP A 11 6.15 -8.69 -3.48
CA ASP A 11 6.76 -9.87 -4.10
C ASP A 11 7.35 -10.82 -3.07
N GLY A 12 7.92 -10.31 -1.98
CA GLY A 12 8.48 -11.11 -0.90
C GLY A 12 7.44 -11.78 0.01
N ILE A 13 6.33 -11.11 0.32
CA ILE A 13 5.32 -11.61 1.28
C ILE A 13 4.10 -12.26 0.61
N TYR A 14 3.81 -11.87 -0.62
CA TYR A 14 2.63 -12.28 -1.38
C TYR A 14 2.84 -12.14 -2.90
N PRO A 15 3.56 -13.08 -3.52
CA PRO A 15 3.89 -13.04 -4.94
C PRO A 15 2.66 -12.86 -5.84
N SER A 16 2.91 -12.24 -6.99
CA SER A 16 1.94 -12.05 -8.07
C SER A 16 1.25 -13.34 -8.48
N LYS A 17 -0.06 -13.29 -8.70
CA LYS A 17 -0.88 -14.45 -9.09
C LYS A 17 -2.22 -14.04 -9.69
N GLU A 18 -2.99 -15.05 -10.12
CA GLU A 18 -4.32 -14.85 -10.67
C GLU A 18 -5.27 -14.17 -9.68
N ALA A 19 -6.20 -13.40 -10.25
CA ALA A 19 -7.25 -12.71 -9.49
C ALA A 19 -8.11 -13.71 -8.70
N ILE A 20 -8.56 -13.28 -7.53
CA ILE A 20 -9.45 -14.07 -6.68
C ILE A 20 -10.83 -13.44 -6.60
N GLN A 21 -11.85 -14.27 -6.45
CA GLN A 21 -13.19 -13.81 -6.10
C GLN A 21 -13.40 -13.90 -4.60
N LYS A 22 -14.00 -12.86 -4.02
CA LYS A 22 -14.38 -12.81 -2.61
C LYS A 22 -15.74 -12.17 -2.45
N GLU A 23 -16.47 -12.62 -1.45
CA GLU A 23 -17.66 -11.95 -0.98
C GLU A 23 -17.29 -10.99 0.17
N ILE A 24 -17.56 -9.70 -0.01
CA ILE A 24 -17.40 -8.69 1.04
C ILE A 24 -18.74 -7.98 1.21
N ASN A 25 -19.31 -8.05 2.42
CA ASN A 25 -20.60 -7.45 2.77
C ASN A 25 -21.75 -7.86 1.81
N GLY A 26 -21.83 -9.14 1.43
CA GLY A 26 -22.90 -9.64 0.55
C GLY A 26 -22.69 -9.34 -0.93
N LYS A 27 -21.53 -8.78 -1.32
CA LYS A 27 -21.20 -8.47 -2.71
C LYS A 27 -19.98 -9.27 -3.14
N GLU A 28 -20.11 -9.98 -4.26
CA GLU A 28 -18.97 -10.56 -4.95
C GLU A 28 -18.09 -9.47 -5.56
N ILE A 29 -16.81 -9.54 -5.24
CA ILE A 29 -15.78 -8.67 -5.79
C ILE A 29 -14.63 -9.51 -6.33
N THR A 30 -14.05 -9.04 -7.43
CA THR A 30 -12.79 -9.58 -7.97
C THR A 30 -11.64 -8.74 -7.46
N ILE A 31 -10.66 -9.39 -6.83
CA ILE A 31 -9.43 -8.75 -6.36
C ILE A 31 -8.31 -9.12 -7.33
N GLN A 32 -7.80 -8.12 -8.04
CA GLN A 32 -6.62 -8.27 -8.90
C GLN A 32 -5.36 -8.38 -8.04
N LEU A 33 -4.50 -9.35 -8.39
CA LEU A 33 -3.30 -9.72 -7.62
C LEU A 33 -2.07 -9.84 -8.53
N ASP A 34 -2.09 -9.21 -9.70
CA ASP A 34 -0.93 -9.14 -10.58
C ASP A 34 0.12 -8.12 -10.08
N ASP A 35 1.17 -7.92 -10.87
CA ASP A 35 2.32 -7.09 -10.53
C ASP A 35 1.91 -5.62 -10.26
N ASP A 36 1.01 -5.09 -11.08
CA ASP A 36 0.53 -3.70 -10.98
C ASP A 36 -0.34 -3.48 -9.73
N HIS A 37 -0.97 -4.55 -9.23
CA HIS A 37 -1.86 -4.50 -8.06
C HIS A 37 -1.18 -4.90 -6.74
N PHE A 38 0.07 -4.46 -6.54
CA PHE A 38 0.85 -4.76 -5.32
C PHE A 38 0.17 -4.35 -4.00
N ILE A 39 -0.62 -3.27 -4.00
CA ILE A 39 -1.36 -2.83 -2.80
C ILE A 39 -2.41 -3.87 -2.40
N ASN A 40 -3.15 -4.41 -3.37
CA ASN A 40 -4.13 -5.47 -3.12
C ASN A 40 -3.46 -6.72 -2.55
N ARG A 41 -2.27 -7.07 -3.06
CA ARG A 41 -1.46 -8.18 -2.56
C ARG A 41 -1.07 -7.99 -1.10
N ILE A 42 -0.60 -6.80 -0.72
CA ILE A 42 -0.26 -6.47 0.67
C ILE A 42 -1.49 -6.53 1.59
N VAL A 43 -2.62 -5.93 1.16
CA VAL A 43 -3.88 -5.96 1.94
C VAL A 43 -4.35 -7.40 2.14
N GLU A 44 -4.30 -8.20 1.09
CA GLU A 44 -4.70 -9.60 1.14
C GLU A 44 -3.81 -10.41 2.09
N PHE A 45 -2.50 -10.21 2.04
CA PHE A 45 -1.57 -10.80 3.00
C PHE A 45 -1.93 -10.47 4.45
N ILE A 46 -2.17 -9.17 4.75
CA ILE A 46 -2.56 -8.71 6.09
C ILE A 46 -3.85 -9.41 6.52
N MET A 47 -4.86 -9.45 5.64
CA MET A 47 -6.14 -10.10 5.93
C MET A 47 -6.00 -11.59 6.21
N GLN A 48 -5.10 -12.29 5.53
CA GLN A 48 -4.87 -13.73 5.73
C GLN A 48 -4.09 -14.03 7.01
N LYS A 49 -3.11 -13.18 7.36
CA LYS A 49 -2.19 -13.44 8.48
C LYS A 49 -2.70 -12.92 9.83
N SER A 50 -3.40 -11.79 9.84
CA SER A 50 -3.86 -11.20 11.09
C SER A 50 -5.26 -11.69 11.48
N LYS A 51 -5.34 -12.21 12.71
CA LYS A 51 -6.60 -12.60 13.37
C LYS A 51 -7.36 -11.40 13.96
N SER A 52 -6.73 -10.22 14.02
CA SER A 52 -7.31 -9.02 14.62
C SER A 52 -7.91 -8.11 13.56
N LYS A 53 -9.24 -7.95 13.59
CA LYS A 53 -9.95 -7.01 12.71
C LYS A 53 -9.48 -5.57 12.91
N THR A 54 -9.15 -5.19 14.15
CA THR A 54 -8.63 -3.86 14.48
C THR A 54 -7.28 -3.63 13.84
N TYR A 55 -6.37 -4.61 13.94
CA TYR A 55 -5.06 -4.54 13.30
C TYR A 55 -5.20 -4.39 11.78
N ASN A 56 -6.05 -5.20 11.14
CA ASN A 56 -6.30 -5.13 9.70
C ASN A 56 -6.81 -3.75 9.28
N LYS A 57 -7.70 -3.16 10.09
CA LYS A 57 -8.23 -1.82 9.85
C LYS A 57 -7.15 -0.74 9.98
N ILE A 58 -6.29 -0.82 11.00
CA ILE A 58 -5.21 0.14 11.23
C ILE A 58 -4.20 0.07 10.09
N VAL A 59 -3.60 -1.09 9.85
CA VAL A 59 -2.56 -1.24 8.81
C VAL A 59 -3.11 -0.94 7.42
N GLY A 60 -4.33 -1.42 7.11
CA GLY A 60 -5.01 -1.09 5.86
C GLY A 60 -5.32 0.40 5.70
N SER A 61 -5.65 1.11 6.79
CA SER A 61 -5.83 2.57 6.74
C SER A 61 -4.51 3.31 6.53
N HIS A 62 -3.43 2.82 7.14
CA HIS A 62 -2.10 3.41 7.05
C HIS A 62 -1.53 3.25 5.63
N LEU A 63 -1.72 2.08 5.02
CA LEU A 63 -1.38 1.81 3.62
C LEU A 63 -2.12 2.75 2.65
N ARG A 64 -3.45 2.89 2.79
CA ARG A 64 -4.23 3.83 1.97
C ARG A 64 -3.78 5.28 2.15
N PHE A 65 -3.51 5.70 3.39
CA PHE A 65 -2.99 7.04 3.65
C PHE A 65 -1.67 7.31 2.92
N ILE A 66 -0.74 6.34 2.92
CA ILE A 66 0.54 6.48 2.20
C ILE A 66 0.31 6.53 0.70
N GLU A 67 -0.56 5.68 0.15
CA GLU A 67 -0.94 5.69 -1.26
C GLU A 67 -1.54 7.04 -1.68
N ASP A 68 -2.57 7.52 -0.97
CA ASP A 68 -3.24 8.79 -1.25
C ASP A 68 -2.25 9.97 -1.19
N ARG A 69 -1.33 9.95 -0.22
CA ARG A 69 -0.32 11.00 -0.07
C ARG A 69 0.68 10.98 -1.23
N LEU A 70 1.18 9.80 -1.59
CA LEU A 70 2.07 9.64 -2.75
C LEU A 70 1.39 10.09 -4.04
N ASN A 71 0.16 9.65 -4.27
CA ASN A 71 -0.65 10.05 -5.43
C ASN A 71 -0.92 11.55 -5.46
N SER A 72 -1.13 12.18 -4.31
CA SER A 72 -1.34 13.64 -4.24
C SER A 72 -0.07 14.42 -4.59
N ILE A 73 1.09 13.97 -4.11
CA ILE A 73 2.38 14.62 -4.39
C ILE A 73 2.79 14.44 -5.86
N LEU A 74 2.61 13.23 -6.40
CA LEU A 74 2.97 12.89 -7.77
C LEU A 74 1.94 13.40 -8.78
N GLY A 75 0.66 13.33 -8.45
CA GLY A 75 -0.46 13.83 -9.25
C GLY A 75 -0.53 15.37 -9.30
N GLY A 76 -0.14 16.04 -8.20
CA GLY A 76 0.05 17.50 -8.17
C GLY A 76 1.17 17.99 -9.10
N SER A 77 2.17 17.15 -9.38
CA SER A 77 3.25 17.47 -10.32
C SER A 77 2.80 17.45 -11.80
N HIS A 78 1.63 16.88 -12.13
CA HIS A 78 1.14 16.75 -13.51
C HIS A 78 0.16 17.85 -13.96
N LYS A 79 -0.37 18.67 -13.03
CA LYS A 79 -1.24 19.81 -13.36
C LYS A 79 -0.41 21.10 -13.28
N GLY A 80 0.34 21.35 -14.34
CA GLY A 80 1.35 22.41 -14.42
C GLY A 80 0.95 23.70 -13.74
N THR A 81 1.73 24.11 -12.73
CA THR A 81 2.29 25.44 -12.52
C THR A 81 3.16 25.36 -11.25
N HIS A 82 4.48 25.40 -11.45
CA HIS A 82 5.58 25.44 -10.47
C HIS A 82 6.05 24.14 -9.77
N LYS A 83 7.01 23.50 -10.45
CA LYS A 83 8.19 22.76 -9.94
C LYS A 83 7.96 21.58 -9.00
N ASP A 84 8.19 20.38 -9.55
CA ASP A 84 9.07 19.27 -9.13
C ASP A 84 9.89 19.37 -7.82
N ILE A 85 9.35 19.95 -6.77
CA ILE A 85 9.97 20.02 -5.46
C ILE A 85 9.00 19.38 -4.50
N ILE A 86 9.13 18.05 -4.34
CA ILE A 86 8.70 17.42 -3.10
C ILE A 86 9.45 18.16 -2.00
N ASP A 87 8.74 18.86 -1.15
CA ASP A 87 9.34 19.54 0.00
C ASP A 87 10.16 18.51 0.79
N ARG A 88 11.37 18.88 1.21
CA ARG A 88 12.30 17.95 1.87
C ARG A 88 11.67 17.35 3.11
N GLU A 89 10.87 18.12 3.84
CA GLU A 89 10.16 17.58 5.00
C GLU A 89 9.07 16.58 4.61
N GLU A 90 8.36 16.83 3.51
CA GLU A 90 7.36 15.91 2.97
C GLU A 90 8.00 14.60 2.51
N ALA A 91 9.13 14.67 1.80
CA ALA A 91 9.92 13.49 1.45
C ALA A 91 10.36 12.71 2.70
N ASN A 92 10.91 13.41 3.71
CA ASN A 92 11.32 12.78 4.97
C ASN A 92 10.15 12.09 5.70
N ARG A 93 8.98 12.73 5.75
CA ARG A 93 7.77 12.17 6.38
C ARG A 93 7.33 10.88 5.70
N ILE A 94 7.31 10.85 4.36
CA ILE A 94 6.94 9.64 3.60
C ILE A 94 7.91 8.50 3.87
N VAL A 95 9.22 8.78 3.95
CA VAL A 95 10.23 7.77 4.31
C VAL A 95 9.87 7.13 5.65
N VAL A 96 9.65 7.94 6.68
CA VAL A 96 9.33 7.47 8.04
C VAL A 96 8.04 6.65 8.04
N TYR A 97 6.96 7.15 7.44
CA TYR A 97 5.69 6.41 7.38
C TYR A 97 5.83 5.07 6.65
N THR A 98 6.61 5.03 5.57
CA THR A 98 6.84 3.79 4.81
C THR A 98 7.55 2.75 5.68
N TYR A 99 8.59 3.14 6.42
CA TYR A 99 9.29 2.20 7.31
C TYR A 99 8.42 1.73 8.49
N LEU A 100 7.62 2.61 9.08
CA LEU A 100 6.68 2.22 10.13
C LEU A 100 5.66 1.20 9.60
N LEU A 101 5.09 1.46 8.42
CA LEU A 101 4.18 0.53 7.78
C LEU A 101 4.83 -0.83 7.45
N ILE A 102 6.06 -0.82 6.91
CA ILE A 102 6.80 -2.06 6.65
C ILE A 102 7.03 -2.83 7.95
N GLY A 103 7.41 -2.15 9.02
CA GLY A 103 7.59 -2.77 10.34
C GLY A 103 6.31 -3.43 10.85
N ASP A 104 5.17 -2.74 10.72
CA ASP A 104 3.87 -3.32 11.06
C ASP A 104 3.61 -4.59 10.24
N ILE A 105 3.74 -4.54 8.91
CA ILE A 105 3.48 -5.68 8.02
C ILE A 105 4.40 -6.87 8.32
N LEU A 106 5.69 -6.63 8.53
CA LEU A 106 6.66 -7.68 8.81
C LEU A 106 6.41 -8.37 10.15
N ALA A 107 5.75 -7.72 11.11
CA ALA A 107 5.33 -8.36 12.36
C ALA A 107 4.27 -9.46 12.18
N LEU A 108 3.72 -9.63 10.98
CA LEU A 108 2.76 -10.70 10.62
C LEU A 108 3.40 -11.90 9.91
N VAL A 109 4.68 -11.81 9.55
CA VAL A 109 5.43 -12.90 8.90
C VAL A 109 5.78 -13.97 9.94
#